data_AF-A0AAE1LEF1-F1
#
_entry.id   AF-A0AAE1LEF1-F1
#
_cell.length_a   1.000
_cell.length_b   1.000
_cell.length_c   1.000
_cell.angle_alpha   90.00
_cell.angle_beta   90.00
_cell.angle_gamma   90.00
#
_symmetry.space_group_name_H-M   'P 1'
#
loop_
_entity.id
_entity.type
_entity.pdbx_description
1 polymer ?
#
loop_
_entity_poly.entity_id
_entity_poly.type
_entity_poly.pdbx_seq_one_letter_code
_entity_poly.pdbx_strand_id
1 'polypeptide(L)'
;MGSRQGGVRHRVHRAQRTVAALLLTLREHPLPYAVLERLHATTILPAMAYELSTASDTQRSRATLRRENDVLLQAVLDTGRRPHLPPPGVRRPQAVSVVRAVRKARISYLGHIRRRPPGDPLTIASRLDLGRKKVGRPCFTFSTSVAKDMARLPEPPGWGGLLRDRRGLQGYLKGAVEEMDSSEDEVLRPGVRRFRQGLELPHQGEGELSGSE
;
A
#
# COMPACT_ATOMS: atom_id res chain seq x y z
N MET A 1 -9.12 -9.46 -27.82
CA MET A 1 -8.58 -8.78 -26.61
C MET A 1 -8.42 -9.77 -25.44
N GLY A 2 -7.53 -10.77 -25.53
CA GLY A 2 -7.47 -11.89 -24.56
C GLY A 2 -6.12 -12.16 -23.88
N SER A 3 -5.03 -11.50 -24.27
CA SER A 3 -3.67 -11.93 -23.85
C SER A 3 -3.09 -11.21 -22.62
N ARG A 4 -3.58 -10.02 -22.26
CA ARG A 4 -3.00 -9.24 -21.14
C ARG A 4 -3.47 -9.72 -19.75
N GLN A 5 -4.72 -10.15 -19.60
CA GLN A 5 -5.23 -10.64 -18.31
C GLN A 5 -4.60 -11.98 -17.86
N GLY A 6 -4.16 -12.82 -18.81
CA GLY A 6 -3.50 -14.10 -18.52
C GLY A 6 -2.11 -13.94 -17.89
N GLY A 7 -1.33 -12.94 -18.34
CA GLY A 7 0.00 -12.65 -17.78
C GLY A 7 -0.05 -12.04 -16.37
N VAL A 8 -1.10 -11.25 -16.09
CA VAL A 8 -1.29 -10.53 -14.81
C VAL A 8 -1.55 -11.47 -13.64
N ARG A 9 -2.35 -12.53 -13.83
CA ARG A 9 -2.58 -13.53 -12.78
C ARG A 9 -1.40 -14.48 -12.60
N HIS A 10 -0.58 -14.64 -13.65
CA HIS A 10 0.53 -15.59 -13.64
C HIS A 10 1.59 -15.26 -12.58
N ARG A 11 1.94 -13.98 -12.40
CA ARG A 11 2.99 -13.60 -11.41
C ARG A 11 2.49 -13.67 -9.98
N VAL A 12 1.23 -13.31 -9.73
CA VAL A 12 0.59 -13.49 -8.41
C VAL A 12 0.58 -14.99 -8.06
N HIS A 13 0.16 -15.85 -9.00
CA HIS A 13 0.21 -17.30 -8.78
C HIS A 13 1.63 -17.83 -8.57
N ARG A 14 2.63 -17.28 -9.28
CA ARG A 14 4.04 -17.63 -9.06
C ARG A 14 4.51 -17.21 -7.67
N ALA A 15 4.14 -16.01 -7.20
CA ALA A 15 4.42 -15.56 -5.85
C ALA A 15 3.77 -16.50 -4.82
N GLN A 16 2.49 -16.83 -4.98
CA GLN A 16 1.76 -17.77 -4.12
C GLN A 16 2.44 -19.15 -4.06
N ARG A 17 2.87 -19.70 -5.20
CA ARG A 17 3.60 -20.98 -5.26
C ARG A 17 4.96 -20.90 -4.57
N THR A 18 5.67 -19.78 -4.76
CA THR A 18 6.97 -19.54 -4.10
C THR A 18 6.80 -19.46 -2.59
N VAL A 19 5.76 -18.77 -2.12
CA VAL A 19 5.40 -18.75 -0.70
C VAL A 19 5.07 -20.17 -0.24
N ALA A 20 4.20 -20.91 -0.92
CA ALA A 20 3.83 -22.27 -0.52
C ALA A 20 5.05 -23.20 -0.37
N ALA A 21 6.02 -23.14 -1.28
CA ALA A 21 7.26 -23.88 -1.17
C ALA A 21 8.11 -23.42 0.03
N LEU A 22 8.24 -22.11 0.21
CA LEU A 22 8.97 -21.51 1.34
C LEU A 22 8.35 -21.89 2.69
N LEU A 23 7.02 -21.96 2.79
CA LEU A 23 6.31 -22.30 4.02
C LEU A 23 6.71 -23.69 4.54
N LEU A 24 7.03 -24.65 3.67
CA LEU A 24 7.50 -25.97 4.09
C LEU A 24 8.86 -25.87 4.78
N THR A 25 9.82 -25.18 4.15
CA THR A 25 11.15 -24.95 4.73
C THR A 25 11.10 -24.14 6.03
N LEU A 26 10.21 -23.15 6.10
CA LEU A 26 10.04 -22.31 7.29
C LEU A 26 9.45 -23.07 8.48
N ARG A 27 8.69 -24.14 8.26
CA ARG A 27 8.20 -25.02 9.35
C ARG A 27 9.34 -25.80 9.99
N GLU A 28 10.29 -26.26 9.19
CA GLU A 28 11.46 -27.02 9.65
C GLU A 28 12.51 -26.09 10.27
N HIS A 29 12.64 -24.87 9.73
CA HIS A 29 13.65 -23.90 10.12
C HIS A 29 13.02 -22.53 10.44
N PRO A 30 12.48 -22.34 11.65
CA PRO A 30 11.84 -21.08 12.02
C PRO A 30 12.88 -19.95 12.18
N LEU A 31 12.57 -18.80 11.58
CA LEU A 31 13.46 -17.63 11.50
C LEU A 31 12.95 -16.47 12.37
N PRO A 32 13.85 -15.53 12.76
CA PRO A 32 13.43 -14.29 13.42
C PRO A 32 12.55 -13.42 12.52
N TYR A 33 11.60 -12.69 13.13
CA TYR A 33 10.66 -11.81 12.42
C TYR A 33 11.30 -10.84 11.45
N ALA A 34 12.39 -10.16 11.85
CA ALA A 34 13.09 -9.22 10.99
C ALA A 34 13.64 -9.89 9.70
N VAL A 35 13.98 -11.18 9.77
CA VAL A 35 14.44 -11.95 8.60
C VAL A 35 13.26 -12.31 7.71
N LEU A 36 12.14 -12.73 8.29
CA LEU A 36 10.91 -13.04 7.55
C LEU A 36 10.35 -11.82 6.80
N GLU A 37 10.34 -10.65 7.45
CA GLU A 37 9.93 -9.39 6.82
C GLU A 37 10.86 -9.01 5.67
N ARG A 38 12.18 -9.13 5.86
CA ARG A 38 13.15 -8.88 4.79
C ARG A 38 13.00 -9.85 3.64
N LEU A 39 12.77 -11.13 3.91
CA LEU A 39 12.56 -12.15 2.90
C LEU A 39 11.30 -11.83 2.09
N HIS A 40 10.20 -11.48 2.76
CA HIS A 40 8.99 -11.04 2.09
C HIS A 40 9.23 -9.79 1.23
N ALA A 41 9.88 -8.77 1.79
CA ALA A 41 10.16 -7.51 1.09
C ALA A 41 11.06 -7.69 -0.16
N THR A 42 11.92 -8.70 -0.17
CA THR A 42 12.91 -8.91 -1.25
C THR A 42 12.47 -9.92 -2.30
N THR A 43 11.60 -10.88 -1.96
CA THR A 43 11.23 -11.97 -2.88
C THR A 43 9.77 -11.93 -3.30
N ILE A 44 8.85 -11.66 -2.37
CA ILE A 44 7.40 -11.71 -2.60
C ILE A 44 6.88 -10.33 -3.04
N LEU A 45 7.27 -9.29 -2.30
CA LEU A 45 6.80 -7.93 -2.54
C LEU A 45 7.14 -7.40 -3.94
N PRO A 46 8.33 -7.65 -4.54
CA PRO A 46 8.62 -7.15 -5.89
C PRO A 46 7.70 -7.76 -6.96
N ALA A 47 7.35 -9.05 -6.83
CA ALA A 47 6.41 -9.70 -7.74
C ALA A 47 5.01 -9.08 -7.64
N MET A 48 4.54 -8.82 -6.41
CA MET A 48 3.26 -8.18 -6.15
C MET A 48 3.24 -6.69 -6.56
N ALA A 49 4.32 -5.96 -6.32
CA ALA A 49 4.45 -4.54 -6.62
C ALA A 49 4.54 -4.28 -8.14
N TYR A 50 5.25 -5.14 -8.86
CA TYR A 50 5.26 -5.09 -10.33
C TYR A 50 3.86 -5.29 -10.88
N GLU A 51 3.13 -6.29 -10.38
CA GLU A 51 1.73 -6.50 -10.78
C GLU A 51 0.81 -5.35 -10.37
N LEU A 52 1.02 -4.75 -9.20
CA LEU A 52 0.29 -3.55 -8.79
C LEU A 52 0.49 -2.38 -9.77
N SER A 53 1.69 -2.28 -10.36
CA SER A 53 2.03 -1.26 -11.35
C SER A 53 1.51 -1.57 -12.77
N THR A 54 1.37 -2.85 -13.13
CA THR A 54 0.92 -3.28 -14.47
C THR A 54 -0.58 -3.56 -14.57
N ALA A 55 -1.22 -4.01 -13.49
CA ALA A 55 -2.66 -4.34 -13.41
C ALA A 55 -3.51 -3.12 -12.97
N SER A 56 -2.95 -1.91 -13.06
CA SER A 56 -3.49 -0.66 -12.50
C SER A 56 -4.72 -0.11 -13.21
N ASP A 57 -5.48 -0.95 -13.94
CA ASP A 57 -6.65 -0.50 -14.70
C ASP A 57 -7.78 0.01 -13.78
N THR A 58 -7.88 -0.46 -12.54
CA THR A 58 -8.91 -0.01 -11.59
C THR A 58 -8.42 0.11 -10.14
N GLN A 59 -9.12 0.90 -9.33
CA GLN A 59 -8.89 0.96 -7.87
C GLN A 59 -9.18 -0.39 -7.19
N ARG A 60 -10.15 -1.14 -7.72
CA ARG A 60 -10.56 -2.44 -7.19
C ARG A 60 -9.47 -3.51 -7.34
N SER A 61 -8.80 -3.56 -8.49
CA SER A 61 -7.70 -4.51 -8.72
C SER A 61 -6.52 -4.26 -7.78
N ARG A 62 -6.16 -2.99 -7.55
CA ARG A 62 -5.11 -2.60 -6.59
C ARG A 62 -5.43 -2.99 -5.15
N ALA A 63 -6.70 -2.85 -4.74
CA ALA A 63 -7.16 -3.26 -3.43
C ALA A 63 -7.06 -4.79 -3.22
N THR A 64 -7.45 -5.58 -4.22
CA THR A 64 -7.37 -7.04 -4.17
C THR A 64 -5.91 -7.51 -4.06
N LEU A 65 -5.01 -6.98 -4.89
CA LEU A 65 -3.59 -7.36 -4.87
C LEU A 65 -2.90 -7.03 -3.54
N ARG A 66 -3.27 -5.92 -2.91
CA ARG A 66 -2.78 -5.57 -1.56
C ARG A 66 -3.26 -6.57 -0.51
N ARG A 67 -4.55 -6.95 -0.54
CA ARG A 67 -5.09 -7.98 0.37
C ARG A 67 -4.39 -9.32 0.18
N GLU A 68 -4.13 -9.73 -1.06
CA GLU A 68 -3.38 -10.95 -1.35
C GLU A 68 -1.95 -10.88 -0.81
N ASN A 69 -1.27 -9.75 -0.98
CA ASN A 69 0.07 -9.52 -0.42
C ASN A 69 0.06 -9.61 1.12
N ASP A 70 -0.93 -9.01 1.79
CA ASP A 70 -1.07 -9.07 3.24
C ASP A 70 -1.31 -10.50 3.74
N VAL A 71 -2.12 -11.29 3.01
CA VAL A 71 -2.35 -12.71 3.30
C VAL A 71 -1.06 -13.51 3.17
N LEU A 72 -0.25 -13.25 2.13
CA LEU A 72 1.03 -13.93 1.93
C LEU A 72 2.04 -13.58 3.02
N LEU A 73 2.14 -12.30 3.39
CA LEU A 73 2.98 -11.87 4.52
C LEU A 73 2.55 -12.57 5.81
N GLN A 74 1.25 -12.56 6.11
CA GLN A 74 0.73 -13.20 7.32
C GLN A 74 1.06 -14.69 7.36
N ALA A 75 0.89 -15.40 6.24
CA ALA A 75 1.21 -16.82 6.16
C ALA A 75 2.70 -17.12 6.44
N VAL A 76 3.61 -16.28 5.92
CA VAL A 76 5.05 -16.38 6.17
C VAL A 76 5.37 -16.12 7.64
N LEU A 77 4.77 -15.09 8.24
CA LEU A 77 4.98 -14.74 9.65
C LEU A 77 4.42 -15.80 10.60
N ASP A 78 3.24 -16.36 10.31
CA ASP A 78 2.58 -17.36 11.16
C ASP A 78 3.30 -18.71 11.11
N THR A 79 3.88 -19.05 9.96
CA THR A 79 4.51 -20.35 9.72
C THR A 79 6.00 -20.36 10.08
N GLY A 80 6.72 -19.28 9.76
CA GLY A 80 8.16 -19.19 10.02
C GLY A 80 8.54 -18.74 11.42
N ARG A 81 7.56 -18.47 12.29
CA ARG A 81 7.83 -18.08 13.68
C ARG A 81 8.31 -19.25 14.52
N ARG A 82 9.13 -18.94 15.51
CA ARG A 82 9.47 -19.91 16.57
C ARG A 82 8.24 -20.12 17.47
N PRO A 83 7.89 -21.37 17.81
CA PRO A 83 6.64 -21.68 18.55
C PRO A 83 6.57 -21.08 19.96
N HIS A 84 7.72 -20.78 20.58
CA HIS A 84 7.81 -20.18 21.91
C HIS A 84 7.78 -18.65 21.91
N LEU A 85 7.87 -17.99 20.75
CA LEU A 85 7.77 -16.55 20.68
C LEU A 85 6.30 -16.14 20.53
N PRO A 86 5.79 -15.23 21.39
CA PRO A 86 4.47 -14.68 21.18
C PRO A 86 4.42 -14.04 19.78
N PRO A 87 3.31 -14.16 19.05
CA PRO A 87 3.17 -13.44 17.81
C PRO A 87 3.37 -11.96 18.13
N PRO A 88 4.29 -11.23 17.46
CA PRO A 88 4.24 -9.80 17.50
C PRO A 88 2.83 -9.48 17.01
N GLY A 89 2.07 -8.75 17.82
CA GLY A 89 0.85 -8.15 17.31
C GLY A 89 1.26 -7.49 16.01
N VAL A 90 0.71 -7.95 14.89
CA VAL A 90 1.08 -7.46 13.58
C VAL A 90 0.79 -5.98 13.65
N ARG A 91 1.84 -5.21 13.95
CA ARG A 91 1.87 -3.80 13.72
C ARG A 91 1.92 -3.78 12.21
N ARG A 92 0.75 -3.95 11.58
CA ARG A 92 0.42 -3.18 10.40
C ARG A 92 0.90 -1.82 10.84
N PRO A 93 2.01 -1.32 10.30
CA PRO A 93 2.37 0.03 10.65
C PRO A 93 1.05 0.78 10.42
N GLN A 94 0.63 1.58 11.39
CA GLN A 94 -0.07 2.80 11.04
C GLN A 94 0.96 3.60 10.23
N ALA A 95 1.37 3.05 9.08
CA ALA A 95 2.18 3.68 8.09
C ALA A 95 1.25 4.78 7.72
N VAL A 96 1.54 5.97 8.25
CA VAL A 96 0.97 7.21 7.79
C VAL A 96 0.95 7.06 6.29
N SER A 97 -0.24 6.79 5.71
CA SER A 97 -0.32 6.39 4.31
C SER A 97 0.49 7.41 3.55
N VAL A 98 1.39 6.99 2.65
CA VAL A 98 2.25 7.92 1.91
C VAL A 98 1.40 9.03 1.30
N VAL A 99 0.16 8.71 0.93
CA VAL A 99 -0.86 9.67 0.50
C VAL A 99 -1.23 10.67 1.60
N ARG A 100 -1.51 10.24 2.84
CA ARG A 100 -1.74 11.12 3.99
C ARG A 100 -0.53 12.02 4.28
N ALA A 101 0.69 11.47 4.25
CA ALA A 101 1.92 12.23 4.45
C ALA A 101 2.10 13.31 3.37
N VAL A 102 1.88 12.95 2.09
CA VAL A 102 1.94 13.88 0.96
C VAL A 102 0.88 14.97 1.07
N ARG A 103 -0.37 14.64 1.46
CA ARG A 103 -1.44 15.64 1.70
C ARG A 103 -1.02 16.64 2.78
N LYS A 104 -0.60 16.12 3.94
CA LYS A 104 -0.12 16.95 5.07
C LYS A 104 1.01 17.87 4.64
N ALA A 105 2.00 17.34 3.91
CA ALA A 105 3.12 18.12 3.41
C ALA A 105 2.67 19.22 2.43
N ARG A 106 1.74 18.92 1.52
CA ARG A 106 1.23 19.87 0.53
C ARG A 106 0.48 21.03 1.17
N ILE A 107 -0.38 20.77 2.16
CA ILE A 107 -1.09 21.82 2.91
C ILE A 107 -0.11 22.62 3.77
N SER A 108 0.85 21.95 4.42
CA SER A 108 1.91 22.63 5.18
C SER A 108 2.73 23.58 4.30
N TYR A 109 3.00 23.15 3.06
CA TYR A 109 3.71 23.95 2.06
C TYR A 109 2.86 25.12 1.56
N LEU A 110 1.54 24.97 1.38
CA LEU A 110 0.65 26.12 1.14
C LEU A 110 0.77 27.14 2.28
N GLY A 111 0.74 26.69 3.53
CA GLY A 111 0.96 27.58 4.68
C GLY A 111 2.33 28.27 4.63
N HIS A 112 3.38 27.56 4.19
CA HIS A 112 4.70 28.14 3.98
C HIS A 112 4.65 29.30 2.99
N ILE A 113 4.03 29.10 1.82
CA ILE A 113 3.86 30.15 0.80
C ILE A 113 3.06 31.34 1.37
N ARG A 114 1.96 31.09 2.10
CA ARG A 114 1.09 32.15 2.65
C ARG A 114 1.75 33.02 3.71
N ARG A 115 2.83 32.57 4.33
CA ARG A 115 3.63 33.33 5.31
C ARG A 115 4.74 34.14 4.67
N ARG A 116 5.01 33.95 3.38
CA ARG A 116 6.03 34.72 2.65
C ARG A 116 5.49 36.10 2.25
N PRO A 117 6.37 37.09 2.06
CA PRO A 117 5.96 38.39 1.55
C PRO A 117 5.36 38.26 0.13
N PRO A 118 4.54 39.23 -0.31
CA PRO A 118 3.86 39.19 -1.60
C PRO A 118 4.79 39.08 -2.82
N GLY A 119 6.00 39.64 -2.72
CA GLY A 119 7.03 39.60 -3.77
C GLY A 119 7.95 38.39 -3.73
N ASP A 120 7.74 37.44 -2.81
CA ASP A 120 8.54 36.22 -2.75
C ASP A 120 8.32 35.35 -4.02
N PRO A 121 9.37 34.77 -4.61
CA PRO A 121 9.26 33.93 -5.81
C PRO A 121 8.23 32.80 -5.67
N LEU A 122 8.08 32.21 -4.49
CA LEU A 122 7.10 31.15 -4.24
C LEU A 122 5.67 31.69 -4.25
N THR A 123 5.46 32.89 -3.72
CA THR A 123 4.16 33.57 -3.76
C THR A 123 3.77 33.87 -5.20
N ILE A 124 4.71 34.39 -6.00
CA ILE A 124 4.51 34.68 -7.42
C ILE A 124 4.22 33.38 -8.18
N ALA A 125 5.06 32.35 -8.02
CA ALA A 125 4.91 31.07 -8.70
C ALA A 125 3.58 30.37 -8.38
N SER A 126 3.09 30.50 -7.15
CA SER A 126 1.80 29.90 -6.75
C SER A 126 0.58 30.48 -7.47
N ARG A 127 0.72 31.67 -8.07
CA ARG A 127 -0.33 32.39 -8.80
C ARG A 127 -0.21 32.25 -10.31
N LEU A 128 0.89 31.68 -10.81
CA LEU A 128 1.09 31.50 -12.24
C LEU A 128 0.09 30.49 -12.79
N ASP A 129 -0.68 30.92 -13.79
CA ASP A 129 -1.48 30.02 -14.60
C ASP A 129 -0.62 29.50 -15.75
N LEU A 130 -0.46 28.17 -15.83
CA LEU A 130 0.35 27.51 -16.84
C LEU A 130 -0.41 27.25 -18.15
N GLY A 131 -1.63 27.79 -18.29
CA GLY A 131 -2.41 27.76 -19.52
C GLY A 131 -2.72 26.34 -20.02
N ARG A 132 -2.78 26.17 -21.36
CA ARG A 132 -3.10 24.89 -21.98
C ARG A 132 -2.00 23.85 -21.74
N LYS A 133 -2.33 22.83 -20.94
CA LYS A 133 -1.46 21.67 -20.71
C LYS A 133 -1.48 20.72 -21.90
N LYS A 134 -0.32 20.18 -22.29
CA LYS A 134 -0.20 19.10 -23.29
C LYS A 134 -0.94 17.85 -22.81
N VAL A 135 -1.55 17.12 -23.77
CA VAL A 135 -2.24 15.85 -23.54
C VAL A 135 -1.30 14.84 -22.85
N GLY A 136 -1.82 14.12 -21.85
CA GLY A 136 -1.07 13.11 -21.08
C GLY A 136 -0.36 13.63 -19.82
N ARG A 137 -0.33 14.95 -19.57
CA ARG A 137 0.22 15.50 -18.32
C ARG A 137 -0.82 15.51 -17.20
N PRO A 138 -0.42 15.37 -15.92
CA PRO A 138 -1.35 15.47 -14.78
C PRO A 138 -2.21 16.73 -14.86
N CYS A 139 -3.53 16.54 -14.88
CA CYS A 139 -4.50 17.61 -15.04
C CYS A 139 -4.51 18.58 -13.86
N PHE A 140 -4.15 18.13 -12.65
CA PHE A 140 -4.17 18.93 -11.45
C PHE A 140 -2.97 19.89 -11.35
N THR A 141 -3.24 21.17 -11.08
CA THR A 141 -2.25 22.14 -10.60
C THR A 141 -2.07 22.00 -9.09
N PHE A 142 -0.98 22.54 -8.53
CA PHE A 142 -0.76 22.58 -7.08
C PHE A 142 -1.99 23.10 -6.33
N SER A 143 -2.58 24.21 -6.79
CA SER A 143 -3.78 24.82 -6.20
C SER A 143 -4.98 23.87 -6.22
N THR A 144 -5.24 23.18 -7.34
CA THR A 144 -6.34 22.20 -7.41
C THR A 144 -6.09 20.98 -6.51
N SER A 145 -4.84 20.53 -6.40
CA SER A 145 -4.47 19.42 -5.52
C SER A 145 -4.64 19.80 -4.06
N VAL A 146 -4.24 21.01 -3.66
CA VAL A 146 -4.41 21.50 -2.29
C VAL A 146 -5.88 21.70 -1.95
N ALA A 147 -6.68 22.29 -2.86
CA ALA A 147 -8.12 22.46 -2.64
C ALA A 147 -8.82 21.12 -2.39
N LYS A 148 -8.48 20.09 -3.18
CA LYS A 148 -8.98 18.72 -2.98
C LYS A 148 -8.54 18.11 -1.66
N ASP A 149 -7.31 18.39 -1.21
CA ASP A 149 -6.82 17.87 0.07
C ASP A 149 -7.50 18.57 1.26
N MET A 150 -7.69 19.89 1.18
CA MET A 150 -8.38 20.69 2.20
C MET A 150 -9.86 20.30 2.33
N ALA A 151 -10.53 20.01 1.21
CA ALA A 151 -11.93 19.56 1.19
C ALA A 151 -12.14 18.17 1.84
N ARG A 152 -11.07 17.41 2.09
CA ARG A 152 -11.13 16.11 2.78
C ARG A 152 -10.96 16.22 4.29
N LEU A 153 -10.59 17.40 4.78
CA LEU A 153 -10.38 17.64 6.20
C LEU A 153 -11.65 18.23 6.82
N PRO A 154 -11.92 17.94 8.11
CA PRO A 154 -13.00 18.59 8.84
C PRO A 154 -12.85 20.11 8.79
N GLU A 155 -13.94 20.85 8.64
CA GLU A 155 -13.88 22.29 8.44
C GLU A 155 -13.15 22.98 9.61
N PRO A 156 -12.05 23.71 9.38
CA PRO A 156 -11.33 24.37 10.45
C PRO A 156 -12.04 25.67 10.86
N PRO A 157 -11.69 26.23 12.03
CA PRO A 157 -12.20 27.54 12.48
C PRO A 157 -11.83 28.73 11.57
N GLY A 158 -10.99 28.50 10.55
CA GLY A 158 -10.68 29.50 9.53
C GLY A 158 -9.34 29.24 8.85
N TRP A 159 -9.36 28.86 7.57
CA TRP A 159 -8.14 28.56 6.81
C TRP A 159 -7.17 29.74 6.71
N GLY A 160 -7.68 30.97 6.60
CA GLY A 160 -6.84 32.16 6.45
C GLY A 160 -5.91 32.41 7.64
N GLY A 161 -6.45 32.31 8.86
CA GLY A 161 -5.66 32.42 10.10
C GLY A 161 -4.78 31.20 10.31
N LEU A 162 -5.33 30.00 10.11
CA LEU A 162 -4.62 28.75 10.33
C LEU A 162 -3.40 28.58 9.42
N LEU A 163 -3.49 28.96 8.14
CA LEU A 163 -2.35 28.87 7.22
C LEU A 163 -1.23 29.87 7.57
N ARG A 164 -1.55 30.97 8.26
CA ARG A 164 -0.57 31.96 8.73
C ARG A 164 0.09 31.53 10.05
N ASP A 165 -0.58 30.74 10.88
CA ASP A 165 0.01 30.15 12.08
C ASP A 165 0.66 28.79 11.81
N ARG A 166 1.99 28.74 11.81
CA ARG A 166 2.74 27.49 11.60
C ARG A 166 2.43 26.44 12.68
N ARG A 167 2.32 26.86 13.95
CA ARG A 167 2.15 25.92 15.06
C ARG A 167 0.72 25.39 15.09
N GLY A 168 -0.27 26.27 14.99
CA GLY A 168 -1.69 25.90 14.88
C GLY A 168 -1.97 24.98 13.70
N LEU A 169 -1.39 25.26 12.52
CA LEU A 169 -1.54 24.39 11.34
C LEU A 169 -0.99 22.98 11.59
N GLN A 170 0.19 22.84 12.21
CA GLN A 170 0.76 21.53 12.49
C GLN A 170 -0.05 20.76 13.54
N GLY A 171 -0.57 21.45 14.56
CA GLY A 171 -1.45 20.86 15.57
C GLY A 171 -2.75 20.34 14.95
N TYR A 172 -3.44 21.18 14.18
CA TYR A 172 -4.66 20.81 13.48
C TYR A 172 -4.43 19.65 12.49
N LEU A 173 -3.39 19.72 11.66
CA LEU A 173 -3.08 18.64 10.71
C LEU A 173 -2.64 17.35 11.38
N LYS A 174 -2.14 17.39 12.62
CA LYS A 174 -1.81 16.16 13.36
C LYS A 174 -3.10 15.43 13.75
N GLY A 175 -4.07 16.13 14.34
CA GLY A 175 -5.37 15.53 14.71
C GLY A 175 -6.23 15.17 13.51
N ALA A 176 -6.40 16.10 12.56
CA ALA A 176 -7.32 15.92 11.44
C ALA A 176 -6.87 14.82 10.45
N VAL A 177 -5.56 14.55 10.32
CA VAL A 177 -5.03 13.51 9.41
C VAL A 177 -5.14 12.11 10.00
N GLU A 178 -5.23 11.97 11.32
CA GLU A 178 -5.45 10.69 12.00
C GLU A 178 -6.91 10.20 11.81
N GLU A 179 -7.86 11.13 11.70
CA GLU A 179 -9.30 10.85 11.48
C GLU A 179 -9.69 10.64 10.00
N MET A 180 -8.80 10.94 9.05
CA MET A 180 -9.11 10.77 7.62
C MET A 180 -9.14 9.28 7.23
N ASP A 181 -10.32 8.69 7.09
CA ASP A 181 -10.44 7.43 6.34
C ASP A 181 -9.84 7.62 4.94
N SER A 182 -8.69 7.00 4.68
CA SER A 182 -8.26 6.84 3.30
C SER A 182 -9.22 5.84 2.68
N SER A 183 -9.61 6.04 1.42
CA SER A 183 -10.22 4.94 0.65
C SER A 183 -9.26 3.74 0.46
N GLU A 184 -8.00 3.88 0.90
CA GLU A 184 -7.07 2.76 1.12
C GLU A 184 -7.28 2.06 2.48
N ASP A 185 -7.79 2.75 3.50
CA ASP A 185 -8.00 2.25 4.87
C ASP A 185 -9.36 1.55 5.03
N GLU A 186 -10.39 1.97 4.28
CA GLU A 186 -11.72 1.33 4.26
C GLU A 186 -11.64 -0.15 3.82
N VAL A 187 -10.64 -0.49 3.01
CA VAL A 187 -10.37 -1.83 2.49
C VAL A 187 -9.67 -2.75 3.52
N LEU A 188 -9.05 -2.16 4.56
CA LEU A 188 -8.25 -2.85 5.58
C LEU A 188 -9.06 -3.40 6.76
N ARG A 189 -10.38 -3.16 6.83
CA ARG A 189 -11.25 -3.72 7.88
C ARG A 189 -11.28 -5.26 7.76
N PRO A 190 -10.98 -6.00 8.84
CA PRO A 190 -10.68 -7.43 8.75
C PRO A 190 -11.97 -8.26 8.62
N GLY A 191 -12.19 -8.82 7.44
CA GLY A 191 -12.93 -10.07 7.27
C GLY A 191 -11.93 -11.20 7.11
N VAL A 192 -11.40 -11.73 8.23
CA VAL A 192 -10.51 -12.91 8.20
C VAL A 192 -11.33 -14.12 7.77
N ARG A 193 -11.40 -14.38 6.46
CA ARG A 193 -11.72 -15.72 5.99
C ARG A 193 -10.46 -16.55 6.10
N ARG A 194 -10.48 -17.50 7.06
CA ARG A 194 -9.45 -18.51 7.26
C ARG A 194 -9.06 -19.12 5.90
N PHE A 195 -7.77 -19.13 5.61
CA PHE A 195 -7.20 -19.90 4.51
C PHE A 195 -7.30 -21.38 4.90
N ARG A 196 -8.46 -22.00 4.67
CA ARG A 196 -8.65 -23.44 4.80
C ARG A 196 -9.47 -23.95 3.61
N GLN A 197 -8.96 -25.05 3.05
CA GLN A 197 -9.48 -25.89 1.95
C GLN A 197 -8.98 -25.51 0.55
N GLY A 198 -8.21 -26.43 -0.04
CA GLY A 198 -7.70 -26.34 -1.41
C GLY A 198 -6.39 -27.09 -1.67
N LEU A 199 -5.78 -27.76 -0.68
CA LEU A 199 -4.60 -28.62 -0.86
C LEU A 199 -4.95 -30.06 -0.46
N GLU A 200 -5.92 -30.65 -1.15
CA GLU A 200 -5.92 -32.10 -1.35
C GLU A 200 -4.91 -32.36 -2.47
N LEU A 201 -3.72 -32.81 -2.08
CA LEU A 201 -2.75 -33.36 -3.01
C LEU A 201 -3.36 -34.66 -3.58
N PRO A 202 -3.40 -34.86 -4.91
CA PRO A 202 -3.78 -36.15 -5.44
C PRO A 202 -2.79 -37.20 -4.95
N HIS A 203 -3.33 -38.22 -4.29
CA HIS A 203 -2.63 -39.44 -3.91
C HIS A 203 -1.89 -39.97 -5.15
N GLN A 204 -0.56 -40.08 -5.06
CA GLN A 204 0.21 -40.84 -6.04
C GLN A 204 -0.24 -42.30 -5.93
N GLY A 205 -0.89 -42.81 -6.97
CA GLY A 205 -1.08 -44.24 -7.15
C GLY A 205 0.26 -44.84 -7.57
N GLU A 206 0.75 -45.75 -6.74
CA GLU A 206 1.87 -46.63 -7.05
C GLU A 206 1.51 -47.44 -8.30
N GLY A 207 2.17 -47.13 -9.42
CA GLY A 207 2.16 -47.94 -10.62
C GLY A 207 3.34 -48.89 -10.57
N GLU A 208 3.05 -50.14 -10.25
CA GLU A 208 3.98 -51.26 -10.16
C GLU A 208 4.90 -51.36 -11.38
N LEU A 209 6.19 -51.51 -11.08
CA LEU A 209 7.18 -52.04 -11.99
C LEU A 209 6.86 -53.52 -12.24
N SER A 210 6.47 -53.87 -13.46
CA SER A 210 6.60 -55.24 -13.96
C SER A 210 7.39 -55.21 -15.26
N GLY A 211 8.55 -55.86 -15.22
CA GLY A 211 9.43 -56.06 -16.36
C GLY A 211 9.05 -57.29 -17.18
N SER A 212 9.58 -57.30 -18.40
CA SER A 212 10.10 -58.45 -19.15
C SER A 212 9.23 -59.71 -19.25
N GLU A 213 8.69 -59.97 -20.45
CA GLU A 213 9.30 -60.83 -21.49
C GLU A 213 8.61 -60.60 -22.84
#